data_AF-A0A7L2WFJ7-F1
#
_entry.id   AF-A0A7L2WFJ7-F1
#
_cell.length_a   1.000
_cell.length_b   1.000
_cell.length_c   1.000
_cell.angle_alpha   90.00
_cell.angle_beta   90.00
_cell.angle_gamma   90.00
#
_symmetry.space_group_name_H-M   'P 1'
#
loop_
_entity.id
_entity.type
_entity.pdbx_description
1 polymer ?
#
loop_
_entity_poly.entity_id
_entity_poly.type
_entity_poly.pdbx_seq_one_letter_code
_entity_poly.pdbx_strand_id
1 'polypeptide(L)' 'QRLRILYTKILGVLQNIPKDAAYRKYTEQIVNQRFNLVQTETDVQKLQDKLNSGHIEEVIVQVK' A
#
# COMPACT_ATOMS: atom_id res chain seq x y z
N GLN A 1 3.02 1.12 11.28
CA GLN A 1 4.23 0.33 10.90
C GLN A 1 3.90 -0.91 10.05
N ARG A 2 2.83 -1.66 10.36
CA ARG A 2 2.40 -2.86 9.61
C ARG A 2 2.12 -2.61 8.13
N LEU A 3 1.40 -1.54 7.81
CA LEU A 3 1.12 -1.16 6.43
C LEU A 3 2.39 -0.96 5.61
N ARG A 4 3.41 -0.33 6.21
CA ARG A 4 4.71 -0.18 5.53
C ARG A 4 5.33 -1.54 5.21
N ILE A 5 5.33 -2.47 6.17
CA ILE A 5 5.84 -3.84 5.96
C ILE A 5 5.05 -4.55 4.86
N LEU A 6 3.72 -4.41 4.84
CA LEU A 6 2.86 -5.06 3.85
C LEU A 6 3.14 -4.53 2.44
N TYR A 7 3.18 -3.20 2.27
CA TYR A 7 3.47 -2.60 0.97
C TYR A 7 4.88 -2.95 0.47
N THR A 8 5.89 -2.99 1.36
CA THR A 8 7.23 -3.48 1.00
C THR A 8 7.22 -4.95 0.58
N LYS A 9 6.46 -5.82 1.26
CA LYS A 9 6.31 -7.23 0.87
C LYS A 9 5.65 -7.37 -0.50
N ILE A 10 4.60 -6.59 -0.77
CA ILE A 10 3.93 -6.58 -2.08
C ILE A 10 4.92 -6.19 -3.18
N LEU A 11 5.66 -5.10 -3.01
CA LEU A 11 6.69 -4.68 -3.96
C LEU A 11 7.77 -5.75 -4.17
N GLY A 12 8.16 -6.45 -3.10
CA GLY A 12 9.10 -7.58 -3.16
C GLY A 12 8.56 -8.75 -3.98
N VAL A 13 7.30 -9.15 -3.78
CA VAL A 13 6.66 -10.22 -4.56
C VAL A 13 6.53 -9.83 -6.03
N LEU A 14 6.22 -8.56 -6.33
CA LEU A 14 6.13 -8.06 -7.71
C LEU A 14 7.48 -8.16 -8.46
N GLN A 15 8.61 -8.25 -7.76
CA GLN A 15 9.91 -8.45 -8.42
C GLN A 15 10.02 -9.79 -9.15
N ASN A 16 9.21 -10.79 -8.76
CA ASN A 16 9.17 -12.10 -9.40
C ASN A 16 8.38 -12.10 -10.73
N ILE A 17 7.72 -10.99 -11.07
CA ILE A 17 6.96 -10.83 -12.31
C ILE A 17 7.82 -10.05 -13.32
N PRO A 18 7.84 -10.38 -14.62
CA PRO A 18 8.60 -9.62 -15.63
C PRO A 18 8.26 -8.12 -15.61
N LYS A 19 9.28 -7.25 -15.75
CA LYS A 19 9.15 -5.78 -15.66
C LYS A 19 8.21 -5.18 -16.71
N ASP A 20 8.12 -5.84 -17.86
CA ASP A 20 7.31 -5.41 -19.00
C ASP A 20 5.84 -5.82 -18.89
N ALA A 21 5.53 -6.82 -18.03
CA ALA A 21 4.17 -7.30 -17.79
C ALA A 21 3.27 -6.17 -17.30
N ALA A 22 2.13 -5.98 -18.00
CA ALA A 22 1.16 -4.94 -17.70
C ALA A 22 0.69 -5.00 -16.23
N TYR A 23 0.41 -6.20 -15.73
CA TYR A 23 -0.01 -6.40 -14.34
C TYR A 23 1.00 -5.83 -13.33
N ARG A 24 2.30 -6.10 -13.52
CA ARG A 24 3.36 -5.57 -12.66
C ARG A 24 3.41 -4.05 -12.72
N LYS A 25 3.45 -3.47 -13.93
CA LYS A 25 3.53 -2.01 -14.12
C LYS A 25 2.40 -1.27 -13.40
N TYR A 26 1.15 -1.68 -13.64
CA TYR A 26 -0.01 -1.01 -13.03
C TYR A 26 -0.08 -1.25 -11.52
N THR A 27 0.25 -2.45 -11.05
CA THR A 27 0.23 -2.77 -9.62
C THR A 27 1.33 -2.03 -8.87
N GLU A 28 2.56 -1.97 -9.40
CA GLU A 28 3.66 -1.19 -8.81
C GLU A 28 3.28 0.29 -8.73
N GLN A 29 2.65 0.86 -9.76
CA GLN A 29 2.20 2.26 -9.72
C GLN A 29 1.21 2.51 -8.58
N ILE A 30 0.15 1.71 -8.48
CA ILE A 30 -0.89 1.85 -7.45
C ILE A 30 -0.29 1.63 -6.06
N VAL A 31 0.52 0.59 -5.89
CA VAL A 31 1.17 0.26 -4.61
C VAL A 31 2.11 1.37 -4.17
N ASN A 32 2.93 1.92 -5.07
CA ASN A 32 3.82 3.02 -4.72
C ASN A 32 3.05 4.30 -4.33
N GLN A 33 1.97 4.63 -5.03
CA GLN A 33 1.11 5.76 -4.66
C GLN A 33 0.53 5.59 -3.25
N ARG A 34 -0.04 4.41 -2.95
CA ARG A 34 -0.61 4.12 -1.63
C ARG A 34 0.47 4.08 -0.54
N PHE A 35 1.62 3.49 -0.83
CA PHE A 35 2.73 3.41 0.11
C PHE A 35 3.26 4.80 0.47
N ASN A 36 3.34 5.73 -0.49
CA ASN A 36 3.72 7.11 -0.23
C ASN A 36 2.72 7.82 0.71
N LEU A 37 1.42 7.60 0.53
CA LEU A 37 0.40 8.13 1.45
C LEU A 37 0.60 7.59 2.87
N VAL A 38 0.85 6.29 3.03
CA VAL A 38 1.14 5.66 4.33
C VAL A 38 2.42 6.19 4.99
N GLN A 39 3.40 6.65 4.20
CA GLN A 39 4.63 7.23 4.74
C GLN A 39 4.45 8.68 5.17
N THR A 40 3.59 9.44 4.49
CA THR A 40 3.48 10.89 4.64
C THR A 40 2.31 11.31 5.55
N GLU A 41 1.24 10.52 5.60
CA GLU A 41 0.07 10.81 6.43
C GLU A 41 0.12 10.03 7.75
N THR A 42 0.12 10.76 8.87
CA THR A 42 0.14 10.19 10.23
C THR A 42 -1.25 10.04 10.82
N ASP A 43 -2.23 10.79 10.32
CA ASP A 43 -3.62 10.72 10.74
C ASP A 43 -4.32 9.56 10.01
N VAL A 44 -4.76 8.57 10.79
CA VAL A 44 -5.37 7.35 10.25
C VAL A 44 -6.68 7.64 9.51
N GLN A 45 -7.47 8.62 9.95
CA GLN A 45 -8.73 8.95 9.28
C GLN A 45 -8.48 9.66 7.95
N LYS A 46 -7.58 10.66 7.94
CA LYS A 46 -7.19 11.32 6.68
C LYS A 46 -6.54 10.36 5.69
N LEU A 47 -5.77 9.40 6.18
CA LEU A 47 -5.17 8.36 5.35
C LEU A 47 -6.25 7.49 4.70
N GLN A 48 -7.28 7.08 5.45
CA GLN A 48 -8.41 6.31 4.91
C GLN A 48 -9.17 7.09 3.83
N ASP A 49 -9.50 8.36 4.10
CA ASP A 49 -10.19 9.23 3.15
C ASP A 49 -9.39 9.36 1.84
N LYS A 50 -8.07 9.59 1.94
CA LYS A 50 -7.19 9.69 0.77
C LYS A 50 -7.08 8.38 -0.01
N LEU A 51 -7.15 7.23 0.69
CA LEU A 51 -7.04 5.91 0.07
C LEU A 51 -8.37 5.40 -0.49
N ASN A 52 -9.51 6.02 -0.14
CA ASN A 52 -10.86 5.57 -0.51
C ASN A 52 -11.04 4.05 -0.32
N SER A 53 -10.44 3.48 0.73
CA SER A 53 -10.33 2.03 0.94
C SER A 53 -11.25 1.52 2.06
N GLY A 54 -12.13 2.37 2.59
CA GLY A 54 -12.94 2.08 3.77
C GLY A 54 -12.09 1.79 5.02
N HIS A 55 -12.67 1.11 6.01
CA HIS A 55 -12.02 0.84 7.30
C HIS A 55 -10.90 -0.21 7.28
N ILE A 56 -10.51 -0.75 6.11
CA ILE A 56 -9.49 -1.82 5.99
C ILE A 56 -8.15 -1.40 6.59
N GLU A 57 -7.73 -0.17 6.34
CA GLU A 57 -6.44 0.34 6.80
C GLU A 57 -6.44 0.53 8.33
N GLU A 58 -7.58 0.89 8.92
CA GLU A 58 -7.77 0.96 10.37
C GLU A 58 -7.60 -0.42 11.02
N VAL A 59 -8.27 -1.42 10.45
CA VAL A 59 -8.21 -2.81 10.94
C VAL A 59 -6.76 -3.31 10.92
N ILE A 60 -6.01 -3.04 9.85
CA ILE A 60 -4.60 -3.48 9.76
C ILE A 60 -3.71 -2.76 10.78
N VAL A 61 -4.02 -1.51 11.13
CA VAL A 61 -3.30 -0.78 12.20
C VAL A 61 -3.63 -1.33 13.59
N GLN A 62 -4.90 -1.70 13.82
CA GLN A 62 -5.42 -2.13 15.14
C GLN A 62 -5.11 -3.60 15.49
N VAL A 63 -5.06 -4.50 14.50
CA VAL A 63 -4.73 -5.92 14.74
C VAL A 63 -3.32 -5.99 15.35
N LYS A 64 -3.19 -6.65 16.51
CA LYS A 64 -1.94 -6.85 17.27
C LYS A 64 -1.02 -7.91 16.68
#